data_AF-A0A0T2MD51-F1
#
_entry.id   AF-A0A0T2MD51-F1
#
_cell.length_a   1.000
_cell.length_b   1.000
_cell.length_c   1.000
_cell.angle_alpha   90.00
_cell.angle_beta   90.00
_cell.angle_gamma   90.00
#
_symmetry.space_group_name_H-M   'P 1'
#
loop_
_entity.id
_entity.type
_entity.pdbx_description
1 polymer ?
#
loop_
_entity_poly.entity_id
_entity_poly.type
_entity_poly.pdbx_seq_one_letter_code
_entity_poly.pdbx_strand_id
1 'polypeptide(L)'
;MVQSVLSFLCTAQFWAETAKLIAQLGGALLIAWLTVRWALGRYKSEKMWEREAAAMFDVLGAIADMKDVNSEWLNQLLRDQNAEEMINADAGVEAERDAALLSRWRDAKRRLDGVSAVASVVLSPKAEEALGKLNASLSRPFEDYIDDLTSTDTALRTARATLIGIGRGRFGVNDVRL
;
A
#
# COMPACT_ATOMS: atom_id res chain seq x y z
N MET A 1 5.62 9.88 -80.91
CA MET A 1 6.67 9.86 -79.85
C MET A 1 6.39 10.85 -78.71
N VAL A 2 5.88 12.06 -78.97
CA VAL A 2 5.57 13.04 -77.90
C VAL A 2 4.41 12.62 -77.00
N GLN A 3 3.32 12.06 -77.55
CA GLN A 3 2.16 11.60 -76.77
C GLN A 3 2.48 10.46 -75.80
N SER A 4 3.37 9.52 -76.18
CA SER A 4 3.75 8.40 -75.31
C SER A 4 4.55 8.87 -74.10
N VAL A 5 5.44 9.86 -74.26
CA VAL A 5 6.24 10.41 -73.16
C VAL A 5 5.37 11.17 -72.16
N LEU A 6 4.39 11.95 -72.64
CA LEU A 6 3.43 12.64 -71.78
C LEU A 6 2.58 11.69 -70.93
N SER A 7 2.11 10.58 -71.52
CA SER A 7 1.34 9.57 -70.77
C SER A 7 2.16 8.91 -69.67
N PHE A 8 3.43 8.62 -69.93
CA PHE A 8 4.33 8.01 -68.96
C PHE A 8 4.58 8.93 -67.76
N LEU A 9 4.89 10.21 -68.01
CA LEU A 9 5.11 11.20 -66.95
C LEU A 9 3.87 11.38 -66.06
N CYS A 10 2.67 11.38 -66.64
CA CYS A 10 1.42 11.53 -65.90
C CYS A 10 1.16 10.34 -64.96
N THR A 11 1.41 9.10 -65.42
CA THR A 11 1.27 7.91 -64.56
C THR A 11 2.29 7.89 -63.42
N ALA A 12 3.54 8.26 -63.68
CA ALA A 12 4.58 8.32 -62.65
C ALA A 12 4.24 9.34 -61.55
N GLN A 13 3.72 10.50 -61.92
CA GLN A 13 3.29 11.52 -60.96
C GLN A 13 2.13 11.02 -60.08
N PHE A 14 1.12 10.39 -60.67
CA PHE A 14 -0.01 9.81 -59.92
C PHE A 14 0.44 8.78 -58.87
N TRP A 15 1.37 7.87 -59.24
CA TRP A 15 1.92 6.88 -58.30
C TRP A 15 2.73 7.53 -57.18
N ALA A 16 3.50 8.57 -57.48
CA ALA A 16 4.27 9.29 -56.47
C ALA A 16 3.37 10.00 -55.45
N GLU A 17 2.29 10.65 -55.91
CA GLU A 17 1.30 11.28 -55.03
C GLU A 17 0.57 10.25 -54.17
N THR A 18 0.19 9.11 -54.76
CA THR A 18 -0.44 7.99 -54.03
C THR A 18 0.48 7.41 -52.96
N ALA A 19 1.75 7.16 -53.29
CA ALA A 19 2.74 6.65 -52.33
C ALA A 19 2.96 7.62 -51.16
N LYS A 20 2.96 8.93 -51.42
CA LYS A 20 3.05 9.96 -50.38
C LYS A 20 1.85 9.92 -49.43
N LEU A 21 0.63 9.80 -49.95
CA LEU A 21 -0.58 9.71 -49.11
C LEU A 21 -0.57 8.44 -48.25
N ILE A 22 -0.17 7.30 -48.81
CA ILE A 22 -0.04 6.04 -48.06
C ILE A 22 1.02 6.18 -46.96
N ALA A 23 2.17 6.78 -47.26
CA ALA A 23 3.23 7.00 -46.29
C ALA A 23 2.78 7.93 -45.15
N GLN A 24 2.05 9.01 -45.46
CA GLN A 24 1.49 9.91 -44.45
C GLN A 24 0.43 9.22 -43.58
N LEU A 25 -0.45 8.43 -44.19
CA LEU A 25 -1.46 7.65 -43.46
C LEU A 25 -0.81 6.60 -42.56
N GLY A 26 0.17 5.86 -43.07
CA GLY A 26 0.93 4.87 -42.31
C GLY A 26 1.70 5.50 -41.15
N GLY A 27 2.33 6.65 -41.38
CA GLY A 27 3.00 7.43 -40.34
C GLY A 27 2.03 7.90 -39.25
N ALA A 28 0.86 8.43 -39.63
CA ALA A 28 -0.16 8.84 -38.67
C ALA A 28 -0.69 7.66 -37.84
N LEU A 29 -0.94 6.50 -38.47
CA LEU A 29 -1.36 5.28 -37.80
C LEU A 29 -0.29 4.77 -36.81
N LEU A 30 0.98 4.81 -37.21
CA LEU A 30 2.10 4.39 -36.35
C LEU A 30 2.24 5.29 -35.11
N ILE A 31 2.13 6.61 -35.29
CA ILE A 31 2.17 7.56 -34.16
C ILE A 31 0.96 7.35 -33.25
N ALA A 32 -0.24 7.20 -33.80
CA ALA A 32 -1.44 6.92 -33.03
C ALA A 32 -1.28 5.63 -32.21
N TRP A 33 -0.77 4.56 -32.82
CA TRP A 33 -0.52 3.29 -32.14
C TRP A 33 0.49 3.41 -31.00
N LEU A 34 1.62 4.09 -31.22
CA LEU A 34 2.61 4.35 -30.17
C LEU A 34 2.03 5.18 -29.01
N THR A 35 1.25 6.20 -29.34
CA THR A 35 0.64 7.10 -28.36
C THR A 35 -0.34 6.33 -27.47
N VAL A 36 -1.21 5.51 -28.05
CA VAL A 36 -2.14 4.65 -27.30
C VAL A 36 -1.41 3.65 -26.41
N ARG A 37 -0.36 3.01 -26.93
CA ARG A 37 0.44 2.05 -26.15
C ARG A 37 1.14 2.73 -24.97
N TRP A 38 1.70 3.92 -25.18
CA TRP A 38 2.33 4.70 -24.12
C TRP A 38 1.31 5.16 -23.06
N ALA A 39 0.17 5.71 -23.50
CA ALA A 39 -0.91 6.13 -22.62
C ALA A 39 -1.44 4.96 -21.76
N LEU A 40 -1.64 3.79 -22.36
CA LEU A 40 -2.06 2.58 -21.64
C LEU A 40 -1.00 2.12 -20.62
N GLY A 41 0.27 2.16 -20.98
CA GLY A 41 1.37 1.83 -20.07
C GLY A 41 1.40 2.76 -18.86
N ARG A 42 1.30 4.07 -19.11
CA ARG A 42 1.24 5.09 -18.06
C ARG A 42 0.03 4.90 -17.16
N TYR A 43 -1.16 4.73 -17.72
CA TYR A 43 -2.39 4.51 -16.95
C TYR A 43 -2.29 3.29 -16.04
N LYS A 44 -1.75 2.17 -16.52
CA LYS A 44 -1.54 0.97 -15.71
C LYS A 44 -0.58 1.22 -14.55
N SER A 45 0.51 1.96 -14.79
CA SER A 45 1.45 2.30 -13.72
C SER A 45 0.84 3.21 -12.65
N GLU A 46 0.04 4.20 -13.06
CA GLU A 46 -0.70 5.08 -12.13
C GLU A 46 -1.71 4.29 -11.30
N LYS A 47 -2.46 3.37 -11.93
CA LYS A 47 -3.40 2.50 -11.20
C LYS A 47 -2.74 1.50 -10.27
N MET A 48 -1.56 0.98 -10.62
CA MET A 48 -0.81 0.13 -9.70
C MET A 48 -0.36 0.94 -8.48
N TRP A 49 0.13 2.15 -8.71
CA TRP A 49 0.58 3.06 -7.67
C TRP A 49 -0.54 3.44 -6.68
N GLU A 50 -1.75 3.73 -7.19
CA GLU A 50 -2.93 3.98 -6.34
C GLU A 50 -3.26 2.78 -5.44
N ARG A 51 -3.19 1.56 -5.98
CA ARG A 51 -3.47 0.32 -5.22
C ARG A 51 -2.40 0.05 -4.16
N GLU A 52 -1.14 0.25 -4.49
CA GLU A 52 -0.02 0.14 -3.55
C GLU A 52 -0.18 1.14 -2.39
N ALA A 53 -0.54 2.39 -2.70
CA ALA A 53 -0.77 3.42 -1.68
C ALA A 53 -1.96 3.08 -0.78
N ALA A 54 -3.10 2.68 -1.36
CA ALA A 54 -4.28 2.26 -0.61
C ALA A 54 -3.97 1.10 0.33
N ALA A 55 -3.34 0.03 -0.17
CA ALA A 55 -2.96 -1.12 0.65
C ALA A 55 -2.01 -0.73 1.80
N MET A 56 -1.05 0.17 1.55
CA MET A 56 -0.15 0.65 2.59
C MET A 56 -0.87 1.49 3.65
N PHE A 57 -1.83 2.33 3.26
CA PHE A 57 -2.65 3.09 4.20
C PHE A 57 -3.56 2.19 5.04
N ASP A 58 -4.15 1.16 4.45
CA ASP A 58 -5.00 0.20 5.16
C ASP A 58 -4.19 -0.58 6.21
N VAL A 59 -2.99 -1.01 5.85
CA VAL A 59 -2.05 -1.67 6.78
C VAL A 59 -1.62 -0.72 7.90
N LEU A 60 -1.22 0.52 7.57
CA LEU A 60 -0.82 1.51 8.56
C LEU A 60 -1.98 1.89 9.50
N GLY A 61 -3.21 1.95 8.98
CA GLY A 61 -4.42 2.16 9.76
C GLY A 61 -4.67 1.00 10.74
N ALA A 62 -4.58 -0.25 10.28
CA ALA A 62 -4.73 -1.40 11.16
C ALA A 62 -3.65 -1.46 12.26
N ILE A 63 -2.40 -1.11 11.93
CA ILE A 63 -1.31 -1.00 12.93
C ILE A 63 -1.61 0.11 13.95
N ALA A 64 -2.17 1.24 13.51
CA ALA A 64 -2.56 2.34 14.39
C ALA A 64 -3.70 1.91 15.34
N ASP A 65 -4.74 1.26 14.82
CA ASP A 65 -5.85 0.73 15.63
C ASP A 65 -5.33 -0.22 16.72
N MET A 66 -4.42 -1.13 16.37
CA MET A 66 -3.80 -2.05 17.34
C MET A 66 -3.00 -1.30 18.40
N LYS A 67 -2.23 -0.27 18.00
CA LYS A 67 -1.45 0.54 18.93
C LYS A 67 -2.34 1.33 19.89
N ASP A 68 -3.47 1.85 19.42
CA ASP A 68 -4.40 2.60 20.25
C ASP A 68 -5.01 1.69 21.32
N VAL A 69 -5.42 0.46 20.95
CA VAL A 69 -5.89 -0.54 21.91
C VAL A 69 -4.79 -0.91 22.91
N ASN A 70 -3.55 -1.10 22.45
CA ASN A 70 -2.41 -1.42 23.32
C ASN A 70 -2.10 -0.29 24.31
N SER A 71 -2.19 0.96 23.86
CA SER A 71 -1.96 2.16 24.68
C SER A 71 -3.05 2.33 25.72
N GLU A 72 -4.31 2.10 25.34
CA GLU A 72 -5.43 2.10 26.29
C GLU A 72 -5.26 1.02 27.36
N TRP A 73 -4.86 -0.19 26.96
CA TRP A 73 -4.62 -1.27 27.90
C TRP A 73 -3.46 -0.97 28.87
N LEU A 74 -2.35 -0.43 28.37
CA LEU A 74 -1.22 -0.01 29.21
C LEU A 74 -1.62 1.10 30.18
N ASN A 75 -2.40 2.07 29.73
CA ASN A 75 -2.91 3.15 30.58
C ASN A 75 -3.83 2.62 31.69
N GLN A 76 -4.59 1.55 31.43
CA GLN A 76 -5.42 0.90 32.46
C GLN A 76 -4.55 0.21 33.50
N LEU A 77 -3.58 -0.61 33.08
CA LEU A 77 -2.63 -1.25 34.00
C LEU A 77 -1.91 -0.24 34.92
N LEU A 78 -1.47 0.88 34.35
CA LEU A 78 -0.84 1.95 35.14
C LEU A 78 -1.81 2.63 36.10
N ARG A 79 -3.08 2.77 35.74
CA ARG A 79 -4.10 3.29 36.67
C ARG A 79 -4.37 2.30 37.79
N ASP A 80 -4.46 1.02 37.48
CA ASP A 80 -4.78 -0.03 38.46
C ASP A 80 -3.64 -0.20 39.46
N GLN A 81 -2.37 -0.18 39.01
CA GLN A 81 -1.21 -0.15 39.91
C GLN A 81 -1.21 1.06 40.87
N ASN A 82 -1.70 2.22 40.41
CA ASN A 82 -1.83 3.41 41.25
C ASN A 82 -3.09 3.36 42.14
N ALA A 83 -4.09 2.54 41.79
CA ALA A 83 -5.37 2.42 42.49
C ALA A 83 -5.43 1.26 43.48
N GLU A 84 -4.53 0.27 43.40
CA GLU A 84 -4.37 -0.82 44.38
C GLU A 84 -4.07 -0.30 45.81
N GLU A 85 -3.70 0.98 45.97
CA GLU A 85 -3.58 1.65 47.27
C GLU A 85 -4.94 2.11 47.86
N MET A 86 -6.02 2.08 47.08
CA MET A 86 -7.37 2.53 47.44
C MET A 86 -8.47 1.47 47.14
N ILE A 87 -8.64 0.52 48.06
CA ILE A 87 -9.92 -0.15 48.43
C ILE A 87 -10.59 -1.03 47.35
N ASN A 88 -10.68 -2.35 47.64
CA ASN A 88 -11.72 -3.31 47.22
C ASN A 88 -12.56 -2.91 45.99
N ALA A 89 -11.94 -2.87 44.81
CA ALA A 89 -12.67 -2.71 43.56
C ALA A 89 -13.46 -3.99 43.24
N ASP A 90 -14.66 -3.81 42.71
CA ASP A 90 -15.59 -4.88 42.35
C ASP A 90 -15.02 -5.69 41.17
N ALA A 91 -14.46 -6.87 41.46
CA ALA A 91 -13.78 -7.75 40.50
C ALA A 91 -14.62 -8.10 39.25
N GLY A 92 -15.96 -7.97 39.32
CA GLY A 92 -16.85 -8.18 38.18
C GLY A 92 -16.71 -7.11 37.08
N VAL A 93 -16.44 -5.85 37.45
CA VAL A 93 -16.34 -4.73 36.51
C VAL A 93 -15.01 -4.73 35.75
N GLU A 94 -13.93 -5.17 36.40
CA GLU A 94 -12.60 -5.32 35.78
C GLU A 94 -12.61 -6.41 34.72
N ALA A 95 -13.18 -7.59 35.04
CA ALA A 95 -13.29 -8.70 34.11
C ALA A 95 -14.07 -8.34 32.83
N GLU A 96 -15.14 -7.54 32.94
CA GLU A 96 -15.92 -7.10 31.77
C GLU A 96 -15.12 -6.11 30.89
N ARG A 97 -14.34 -5.21 31.51
CA ARG A 97 -13.48 -4.27 30.77
C ARG A 97 -12.34 -4.98 30.04
N ASP A 98 -11.67 -5.91 30.70
CA ASP A 98 -10.60 -6.70 30.10
C ASP A 98 -11.12 -7.53 28.91
N ALA A 99 -12.30 -8.13 29.05
CA ALA A 99 -12.94 -8.84 27.96
C ALA A 99 -13.25 -7.93 26.76
N ALA A 100 -13.69 -6.69 27.01
CA ALA A 100 -13.96 -5.71 25.97
C ALA A 100 -12.68 -5.28 25.23
N LEU A 101 -11.59 -5.03 25.95
CA LEU A 101 -10.28 -4.72 25.36
C LEU A 101 -9.72 -5.88 24.56
N LEU A 102 -9.80 -7.10 25.10
CA LEU A 102 -9.37 -8.31 24.41
C LEU A 102 -10.15 -8.52 23.11
N SER A 103 -11.46 -8.28 23.12
CA SER A 103 -12.28 -8.33 21.90
C SER A 103 -11.80 -7.33 20.86
N ARG A 104 -11.63 -6.06 21.26
CA ARG A 104 -11.15 -4.99 20.36
C ARG A 104 -9.77 -5.30 19.79
N TRP A 105 -8.86 -5.83 20.60
CA TRP A 105 -7.54 -6.23 20.15
C TRP A 105 -7.61 -7.36 19.13
N ARG A 106 -8.43 -8.39 19.38
CA ARG A 106 -8.65 -9.49 18.43
C ARG A 106 -9.26 -9.02 17.12
N ASP A 107 -10.20 -8.09 17.17
CA ASP A 107 -10.82 -7.51 15.98
C ASP A 107 -9.80 -6.69 15.17
N ALA A 108 -8.96 -5.88 15.84
CA ALA A 108 -7.88 -5.14 15.20
C ALA A 108 -6.83 -6.08 14.59
N LYS A 109 -6.47 -7.17 15.27
CA LYS A 109 -5.57 -8.20 14.74
C LYS A 109 -6.17 -8.89 13.52
N ARG A 110 -7.44 -9.31 13.55
CA ARG A 110 -8.13 -9.90 12.39
C ARG A 110 -8.17 -8.93 11.20
N ARG A 111 -8.38 -7.64 11.46
CA ARG A 111 -8.32 -6.60 10.43
C ARG A 111 -6.91 -6.51 9.83
N LEU A 112 -5.87 -6.48 10.67
CA LEU A 112 -4.47 -6.48 10.22
C LEU A 112 -4.16 -7.71 9.36
N ASP A 113 -4.57 -8.90 9.79
CA ASP A 113 -4.40 -10.15 9.04
C ASP A 113 -5.09 -10.07 7.67
N GLY A 114 -6.34 -9.58 7.64
CA GLY A 114 -7.09 -9.39 6.40
C GLY A 114 -6.43 -8.42 5.43
N VAL A 115 -6.01 -7.24 5.91
CA VAL A 115 -5.35 -6.24 5.04
C VAL A 115 -3.94 -6.68 4.64
N SER A 116 -3.20 -7.38 5.50
CA SER A 116 -1.86 -7.88 5.19
C SER A 116 -1.86 -8.94 4.09
N ALA A 117 -2.87 -9.81 4.04
CA ALA A 117 -3.04 -10.81 2.99
C ALA A 117 -3.33 -10.17 1.62
N VAL A 118 -4.07 -9.06 1.57
CA VAL A 118 -4.28 -8.29 0.33
C VAL A 118 -3.02 -7.51 -0.03
N ALA A 119 -2.36 -6.93 0.98
CA ALA A 119 -1.18 -6.12 0.80
C ALA A 119 0.03 -6.94 0.29
N SER A 120 0.18 -8.21 0.65
CA SER A 120 1.28 -9.07 0.15
C SER A 120 1.27 -9.24 -1.37
N VAL A 121 0.10 -9.14 -2.02
CA VAL A 121 -0.03 -9.25 -3.48
C VAL A 121 0.42 -7.98 -4.19
N VAL A 122 0.25 -6.82 -3.55
CA VAL A 122 0.40 -5.51 -4.20
C VAL A 122 1.67 -4.80 -3.75
N LEU A 123 2.09 -4.98 -2.50
CA LEU A 123 3.24 -4.29 -1.94
C LEU A 123 4.58 -4.91 -2.40
N SER A 124 5.64 -4.11 -2.27
CA SER A 124 6.99 -4.58 -2.56
C SER A 124 7.44 -5.69 -1.60
N PRO A 125 8.36 -6.59 -2.02
CA PRO A 125 8.88 -7.67 -1.17
C PRO A 125 9.46 -7.20 0.17
N LYS A 126 10.03 -5.99 0.22
CA LYS A 126 10.54 -5.40 1.48
C LYS A 126 9.44 -5.07 2.48
N ALA A 127 8.29 -4.63 1.98
CA ALA A 127 7.13 -4.33 2.83
C ALA A 127 6.46 -5.62 3.31
N GLU A 128 6.40 -6.63 2.44
CA GLU A 128 5.96 -7.98 2.81
C GLU A 128 6.85 -8.58 3.90
N GLU A 129 8.17 -8.48 3.78
CA GLU A 129 9.10 -8.94 4.82
C GLU A 129 8.86 -8.24 6.16
N ALA A 130 8.64 -6.92 6.14
CA ALA A 130 8.32 -6.15 7.35
C ALA A 130 6.99 -6.60 7.98
N LEU A 131 5.97 -6.89 7.16
CA LEU A 131 4.69 -7.41 7.62
C LEU A 131 4.80 -8.84 8.15
N GLY A 132 5.59 -9.69 7.52
CA GLY A 132 5.87 -11.05 7.99
C GLY A 132 6.55 -11.04 9.36
N LYS A 133 7.52 -10.15 9.57
CA LYS A 133 8.16 -9.94 10.89
C LYS A 133 7.15 -9.45 11.93
N LEU A 134 6.30 -8.51 11.58
CA LEU A 134 5.25 -8.03 12.50
C LEU A 134 4.30 -9.16 12.89
N ASN A 135 3.79 -9.92 11.91
CA ASN A 135 2.85 -11.00 12.17
C ASN A 135 3.48 -12.13 13.00
N ALA A 136 4.75 -12.45 12.75
CA ALA A 136 5.50 -13.41 13.55
C ALA A 136 5.65 -12.95 15.01
N SER A 137 5.89 -11.66 15.25
CA SER A 137 5.91 -11.09 16.61
C SER A 137 4.54 -11.14 17.28
N LEU A 138 3.46 -10.82 16.55
CA LEU A 138 2.08 -10.82 17.06
C LEU A 138 1.49 -12.22 17.28
N SER A 139 2.12 -13.26 16.75
CA SER A 139 1.67 -14.66 16.86
C SER A 139 2.28 -15.40 18.04
N ARG A 140 3.18 -14.76 18.80
CA ARG A 140 3.76 -15.37 19.99
C ARG A 140 2.69 -15.57 21.07
N PRO A 141 2.71 -16.69 21.80
CA PRO A 141 1.85 -16.86 22.97
C PRO A 141 2.20 -15.79 24.00
N PHE A 142 1.18 -15.29 24.71
CA PHE A 142 1.41 -14.39 25.84
C PHE A 142 1.91 -15.22 27.04
N GLU A 143 3.16 -15.04 27.44
CA GLU A 143 3.79 -15.69 28.60
C GLU A 143 3.87 -14.73 29.81
N ASP A 144 4.22 -13.46 29.59
CA ASP A 144 4.24 -12.39 30.60
C ASP A 144 3.51 -11.17 30.05
N TYR A 145 2.40 -10.84 30.69
CA TYR A 145 1.44 -9.85 30.21
C TYR A 145 2.05 -8.46 29.94
N ILE A 146 2.92 -7.95 30.82
CA ILE A 146 3.50 -6.61 30.67
C ILE A 146 4.64 -6.60 29.65
N ASP A 147 5.49 -7.63 29.67
CA ASP A 147 6.62 -7.74 28.74
C ASP A 147 6.13 -7.99 27.30
N ASP A 148 5.06 -8.77 27.15
CA ASP A 148 4.40 -9.04 25.87
C ASP A 148 3.71 -7.80 25.29
N LEU A 149 3.08 -6.98 26.13
CA LEU A 149 2.49 -5.71 25.69
C LEU A 149 3.56 -4.74 25.16
N THR A 150 4.70 -4.68 25.85
CA THR A 150 5.82 -3.80 25.53
C THR A 150 6.58 -4.27 24.28
N SER A 151 6.81 -5.58 24.16
CA SER A 151 7.42 -6.18 22.98
C SER A 151 6.51 -6.03 21.75
N THR A 152 5.19 -6.15 21.93
CA THR A 152 4.19 -5.90 20.88
C THR A 152 4.18 -4.44 20.43
N ASP A 153 4.20 -3.46 21.35
CA ASP A 153 4.30 -2.03 20.97
C ASP A 153 5.60 -1.76 20.19
N THR A 154 6.72 -2.35 20.61
CA THR A 154 8.01 -2.21 19.93
C THR A 154 7.96 -2.80 18.51
N ALA A 155 7.33 -3.97 18.34
CA ALA A 155 7.13 -4.59 17.03
C ALA A 155 6.24 -3.73 16.12
N LEU A 156 5.11 -3.22 16.64
CA LEU A 156 4.19 -2.33 15.92
C LEU A 156 4.90 -1.04 15.48
N ARG A 157 5.67 -0.41 16.37
CA ARG A 157 6.44 0.81 16.06
C ARG A 157 7.51 0.56 15.00
N THR A 158 8.25 -0.53 15.13
CA THR A 158 9.30 -0.90 14.18
C THR A 158 8.71 -1.15 12.80
N ALA A 159 7.65 -1.96 12.72
CA ALA A 159 6.97 -2.24 11.45
C ALA A 159 6.39 -0.97 10.82
N ARG A 160 5.72 -0.11 11.61
CA ARG A 160 5.22 1.19 11.14
C ARG A 160 6.34 2.06 10.59
N ALA A 161 7.45 2.20 11.30
CA ALA A 161 8.59 3.01 10.87
C ALA A 161 9.20 2.48 9.56
N THR A 162 9.36 1.16 9.45
CA THR A 162 9.86 0.52 8.22
C THR A 162 8.91 0.74 7.05
N LEU A 163 7.60 0.53 7.23
CA LEU A 163 6.60 0.74 6.18
C LEU A 163 6.52 2.20 5.74
N ILE A 164 6.59 3.16 6.68
CA ILE A 164 6.67 4.59 6.34
C ILE A 164 7.95 4.87 5.55
N GLY A 165 9.09 4.33 5.96
CA GLY A 165 10.36 4.50 5.23
C GLY A 165 10.29 3.97 3.80
N ILE A 166 9.70 2.78 3.61
CA ILE A 166 9.45 2.20 2.29
C ILE A 166 8.50 3.08 1.48
N GLY A 167 7.39 3.53 2.07
CA GLY A 167 6.42 4.40 1.42
C GLY A 167 7.01 5.73 0.99
N ARG A 168 7.81 6.39 1.83
CA ARG A 168 8.50 7.64 1.47
C ARG A 168 9.45 7.46 0.30
N GLY A 169 10.22 6.37 0.28
CA GLY A 169 11.09 6.02 -0.84
C GLY A 169 10.33 5.70 -2.13
N ARG A 170 9.22 4.97 -2.02
CA ARG A 170 8.37 4.57 -3.16
C ARG A 170 7.60 5.76 -3.77
N PHE A 171 7.16 6.69 -2.94
CA PHE A 171 6.29 7.80 -3.32
C PHE A 171 7.03 9.13 -3.49
N GLY A 172 8.37 9.12 -3.40
CA GLY A 172 9.19 10.32 -3.65
C GLY A 172 9.04 11.41 -2.59
N VAL A 173 8.57 11.09 -1.38
CA VAL A 173 8.38 12.06 -0.27
C VAL A 173 9.69 12.28 0.52
N ASN A 174 10.84 12.11 -0.15
CA ASN A 174 12.16 12.18 0.49
C ASN A 174 12.77 13.59 0.51
N ASP A 175 12.17 14.58 -0.15
CA ASP A 175 12.62 15.97 -0.09
C ASP A 175 11.42 16.94 -0.07
N VAL A 176 10.94 17.24 1.13
CA VAL A 176 10.38 18.56 1.39
C VAL A 176 11.28 19.16 2.45
N ARG A 177 12.33 19.85 2.01
CA ARG A 177 12.99 20.86 2.83
C ARG A 177 11.93 21.93 3.10
N LEU A 178 11.32 21.87 4.28
CA LEU A 178 10.63 23.03 4.88
C LEU A 178 11.69 23.98 5.43
#